data_AF-A0A845S8T9-F1
#
_entry.id   AF-A0A845S8T9-F1
#
_cell.length_a   1.000
_cell.length_b   1.000
_cell.length_c   1.000
_cell.angle_alpha   90.00
_cell.angle_beta   90.00
_cell.angle_gamma   90.00
#
_symmetry.space_group_name_H-M   'P 1'
#
loop_
_entity.id
_entity.type
_entity.pdbx_description
1 polymer ?
#
loop_
_entity_poly.entity_id
_entity_poly.type
_entity_poly.pdbx_seq_one_letter_code
_entity_poly.pdbx_strand_id
1 'polypeptide(L)'
;MESFTKNQAHESFTDPEIKKILEQVNTDSLNALFAEFAVHCGIAIEKINFLEIANIKNTKSSAFTTGNYSLETKEINLNEKGLSLAFKIDTKSDKAARVLSVLIHEQVHAFGGTKDSVHDEDALLGFLQERWKTAQSGFLEISKPTSFSVKDPREKFRWFNEGMVDEFASQIYTEYLRREPMSPIDPEKNMDFREAYPLARLFVRSLRDTISEESGVPPEVVWQALIRLYVEGRSFLEEEVKGALEEVFTNDLVDRLAQINSSLTSPIETTAVFREVLNRERTRKIITSVVKTIAQELK
;
A
#
# COMPACT_ATOMS: atom_id res chain seq x y z
N MET A 1 -18.71 23.51 15.49
CA MET A 1 -17.26 23.73 15.54
C MET A 1 -16.76 22.98 16.75
N GLU A 2 -16.57 21.67 16.58
CA GLU A 2 -16.01 20.80 17.61
C GLU A 2 -14.51 21.02 17.69
N SER A 3 -13.98 20.87 18.90
CA SER A 3 -12.62 21.21 19.28
C SER A 3 -11.60 20.36 18.51
N PHE A 4 -10.67 21.03 17.81
CA PHE A 4 -9.39 20.45 17.42
C PHE A 4 -8.70 19.89 18.66
N THR A 5 -8.71 18.56 18.82
CA THR A 5 -7.92 17.89 19.85
C THR A 5 -6.45 18.13 19.50
N LYS A 6 -5.75 18.93 20.30
CA LYS A 6 -4.33 19.22 20.08
C LYS A 6 -3.55 17.90 20.00
N ASN A 7 -2.93 17.66 18.83
CA ASN A 7 -2.10 16.52 18.49
C ASN A 7 -1.08 16.21 19.59
N GLN A 8 -1.06 15.04 20.23
CA GLN A 8 0.03 14.64 21.16
C GLN A 8 1.17 13.85 20.46
N ALA A 9 0.99 13.46 19.19
CA ALA A 9 1.99 12.70 18.41
C ALA A 9 3.38 13.35 18.35
N HIS A 10 3.42 14.68 18.29
CA HIS A 10 4.63 15.45 18.03
C HIS A 10 5.60 15.47 19.23
N GLU A 11 5.18 15.02 20.42
CA GLU A 11 6.02 15.04 21.62
C GLU A 11 7.26 14.13 21.48
N SER A 12 7.14 13.03 20.72
CA SER A 12 8.23 12.05 20.51
C SER A 12 9.31 12.49 19.50
N PHE A 13 9.02 13.54 18.71
CA PHE A 13 9.96 14.11 17.75
C PHE A 13 10.88 15.11 18.46
N THR A 14 12.07 15.37 17.92
CA THR A 14 12.95 16.45 18.40
C THR A 14 13.17 17.54 17.35
N ASP A 15 12.95 17.24 16.07
CA ASP A 15 13.01 18.22 14.99
C ASP A 15 11.76 19.14 15.01
N PRO A 16 11.91 20.45 15.29
CA PRO A 16 10.78 21.36 15.39
C PRO A 16 10.04 21.56 14.06
N GLU A 17 10.70 21.35 12.92
CA GLU A 17 10.08 21.48 11.62
C GLU A 17 9.13 20.31 11.34
N ILE A 18 9.56 19.07 11.64
CA ILE A 18 8.72 17.88 11.51
C ILE A 18 7.53 17.96 12.46
N LYS A 19 7.73 18.40 13.72
CA LYS A 19 6.62 18.63 14.66
C LYS A 19 5.57 19.57 14.10
N LYS A 20 6.01 20.74 13.62
CA LYS A 20 5.13 21.76 13.05
C LYS A 20 4.36 21.24 11.84
N ILE A 21 4.97 20.39 11.01
CA ILE A 21 4.28 19.77 9.88
C ILE A 21 3.20 18.80 10.37
N LEU A 22 3.54 17.89 11.29
CA LEU A 22 2.58 16.92 11.85
C LEU A 22 1.43 17.60 12.59
N GLU A 23 1.68 18.71 13.26
CA GLU A 23 0.64 19.52 13.93
C GLU A 23 -0.40 20.09 12.95
N GLN A 24 -0.04 20.29 11.68
CA GLN A 24 -0.93 20.83 10.65
C GLN A 24 -1.71 19.74 9.90
N VAL A 25 -1.39 18.46 10.10
CA VAL A 25 -2.11 17.35 9.46
C VAL A 25 -3.48 17.19 10.14
N ASN A 26 -4.55 17.32 9.36
CA ASN A 26 -5.92 17.07 9.77
C ASN A 26 -6.23 15.58 9.61
N THR A 27 -5.97 14.80 10.65
CA THR A 27 -6.16 13.34 10.59
C THR A 27 -7.61 12.92 10.46
N ASP A 28 -8.57 13.73 10.92
CA ASP A 28 -9.99 13.43 10.75
C ASP A 28 -10.38 13.50 9.28
N SER A 29 -9.90 14.53 8.58
CA SER A 29 -10.09 14.66 7.12
C SER A 29 -9.40 13.53 6.37
N LEU A 30 -8.19 13.14 6.78
CA LEU A 30 -7.48 11.99 6.19
C LEU A 30 -8.25 10.67 6.41
N ASN A 31 -8.72 10.41 7.63
CA ASN A 31 -9.51 9.22 7.94
C ASN A 31 -10.85 9.20 7.18
N ALA A 32 -11.49 10.36 7.02
CA ALA A 32 -12.71 10.48 6.21
C ALA A 32 -12.44 10.09 4.75
N LEU A 33 -11.31 10.48 4.17
CA LEU A 33 -10.91 10.06 2.82
C LEU A 33 -10.74 8.55 2.70
N PHE A 34 -10.04 7.91 3.65
CA PHE A 34 -9.91 6.46 3.67
C PHE A 34 -11.27 5.76 3.81
N ALA A 35 -12.18 6.30 4.63
CA ALA A 35 -13.53 5.76 4.79
C ALA A 35 -14.36 5.88 3.49
N GLU A 36 -14.29 7.01 2.79
CA GLU A 36 -14.93 7.21 1.48
C GLU A 36 -14.39 6.20 0.45
N PHE A 37 -13.07 6.03 0.38
CA PHE A 37 -12.45 5.04 -0.50
C PHE A 37 -12.89 3.62 -0.18
N ALA A 38 -12.98 3.26 1.10
CA ALA A 38 -13.47 1.96 1.51
C ALA A 38 -14.91 1.70 1.07
N VAL A 39 -15.80 2.68 1.25
CA VAL A 39 -17.18 2.58 0.78
C VAL A 39 -17.23 2.39 -0.73
N HIS A 40 -16.43 3.14 -1.49
CA HIS A 40 -16.34 2.97 -2.94
C HIS A 40 -15.77 1.61 -3.38
N CYS A 41 -14.94 0.98 -2.56
CA CYS A 41 -14.38 -0.34 -2.83
C CYS A 41 -15.25 -1.49 -2.27
N GLY A 42 -16.40 -1.20 -1.65
CA GLY A 42 -17.24 -2.21 -0.99
C GLY A 42 -16.57 -2.86 0.23
N ILE A 43 -15.67 -2.14 0.89
CA ILE A 43 -14.94 -2.60 2.08
C ILE A 43 -15.70 -2.13 3.31
N ALA A 44 -15.97 -3.06 4.23
CA ALA A 44 -16.63 -2.74 5.48
C ALA A 44 -15.72 -1.88 6.39
N ILE A 45 -16.22 -0.74 6.88
CA ILE A 45 -15.44 0.26 7.61
C ILE A 45 -14.78 -0.33 8.86
N GLU A 46 -15.45 -1.27 9.51
CA GLU A 46 -14.96 -1.98 10.69
C GLU A 46 -13.70 -2.81 10.42
N LYS A 47 -13.41 -3.19 9.17
CA LYS A 47 -12.20 -3.94 8.80
C LYS A 47 -10.95 -3.08 8.67
N ILE A 48 -11.11 -1.76 8.67
CA ILE A 48 -10.02 -0.81 8.42
C ILE A 48 -9.39 -0.39 9.74
N ASN A 49 -8.07 -0.24 9.75
CA ASN A 49 -7.37 0.51 10.80
C ASN A 49 -7.22 1.96 10.38
N PHE A 50 -7.92 2.84 11.07
CA PHE A 50 -7.76 4.28 10.90
C PHE A 50 -6.55 4.79 11.67
N LEU A 51 -6.00 5.90 11.19
CA LEU A 51 -4.92 6.58 11.86
C LEU A 51 -5.45 7.20 13.13
N GLU A 52 -4.89 6.82 14.26
CA GLU A 52 -4.96 7.66 15.44
C GLU A 52 -3.65 8.41 15.55
N ILE A 53 -3.73 9.73 15.75
CA ILE A 53 -2.56 10.60 15.97
C ILE A 53 -1.66 10.01 17.05
N ALA A 54 -2.25 9.48 18.12
CA ALA A 54 -1.50 8.87 19.23
C ALA A 54 -0.57 7.72 18.79
N ASN A 55 -0.85 7.09 17.64
CA ASN A 55 -0.11 5.96 17.10
C ASN A 55 0.98 6.37 16.08
N ILE A 56 1.17 7.68 15.86
CA ILE A 56 2.31 8.19 15.09
C ILE A 56 3.48 8.43 16.05
N LYS A 57 4.54 7.65 15.90
CA LYS A 57 5.73 7.68 16.76
C LYS A 57 6.99 8.04 15.98
N ASN A 58 7.94 8.67 16.65
CA ASN A 58 9.30 8.77 16.16
C ASN A 58 10.05 7.46 16.45
N THR A 59 10.58 6.80 15.43
CA THR A 59 11.47 5.65 15.65
C THR A 59 12.92 6.08 15.87
N LYS A 60 13.58 5.42 16.83
CA LYS A 60 15.02 5.58 17.07
C LYS A 60 15.89 4.74 16.12
N SER A 61 15.29 4.11 15.11
CA SER A 61 16.00 3.28 14.14
C SER A 61 17.17 4.03 13.50
N SER A 62 18.31 3.35 13.39
CA SER A 62 19.47 3.84 12.64
C SER A 62 19.39 3.53 11.15
N ALA A 63 18.34 2.82 10.69
CA ALA A 63 18.12 2.54 9.29
C ALA A 63 17.80 3.82 8.51
N PHE A 64 18.14 3.87 7.22
CA PHE A 64 17.90 5.02 6.34
C PHE A 64 16.45 5.13 5.83
N THR A 65 15.51 4.37 6.39
CA THR A 65 14.09 4.46 6.01
C THR A 65 13.47 5.73 6.57
N THR A 66 12.45 6.29 5.90
CA THR A 66 11.74 7.49 6.35
C THR A 66 10.51 7.19 7.20
N GLY A 67 9.94 6.00 7.02
CA GLY A 67 8.75 5.53 7.73
C GLY A 67 8.71 3.99 7.77
N ASN A 68 7.86 3.45 8.65
CA ASN A 68 7.25 2.14 8.50
C ASN A 68 5.92 2.10 9.27
N TYR A 69 5.00 1.25 8.83
CA TYR A 69 3.90 0.78 9.64
C TYR A 69 4.26 -0.54 10.34
N SER A 70 4.01 -0.61 11.65
CA SER A 70 4.22 -1.80 12.46
C SER A 70 2.90 -2.54 12.63
N LEU A 71 2.77 -3.74 12.04
CA LEU A 71 1.61 -4.61 12.27
C LEU A 71 1.49 -5.06 13.73
N GLU A 72 2.62 -5.22 14.43
CA GLU A 72 2.66 -5.69 15.82
C GLU A 72 2.10 -4.63 16.78
N THR A 73 2.59 -3.39 16.66
CA THR A 73 2.19 -2.30 17.57
C THR A 73 1.03 -1.47 17.03
N LYS A 74 0.64 -1.69 15.77
CA LYS A 74 -0.35 -0.88 15.03
C LYS A 74 0.01 0.62 15.01
N GLU A 75 1.31 0.90 14.99
CA GLU A 75 1.87 2.26 14.99
C GLU A 75 2.50 2.60 13.64
N ILE A 76 2.37 3.87 13.25
CA ILE A 76 3.18 4.46 12.19
C ILE A 76 4.43 5.05 12.83
N ASN A 77 5.57 4.50 12.45
CA ASN A 77 6.87 4.95 12.92
C ASN A 77 7.53 5.81 11.85
N LEU A 78 7.53 7.13 12.04
CA LEU A 78 8.31 8.03 11.21
C LEU A 78 9.74 8.12 11.75
N ASN A 79 10.73 8.02 10.87
CA ASN A 79 12.13 8.13 11.26
C ASN A 79 12.60 9.56 11.04
N GLU A 80 12.69 10.33 12.13
CA GLU A 80 13.15 11.71 12.09
C GLU A 80 14.52 11.84 11.41
N LYS A 81 15.50 10.97 11.74
CA LYS A 81 16.84 11.03 11.12
C LYS A 81 16.79 10.74 9.63
N GLY A 82 15.97 9.77 9.22
CA GLY A 82 15.75 9.42 7.82
C GLY A 82 15.14 10.58 7.04
N LEU A 83 14.12 11.22 7.59
CA LEU A 83 13.46 12.41 7.01
C LEU A 83 14.44 13.59 6.92
N SER A 84 15.15 13.93 8.00
CA SER A 84 16.13 15.02 7.98
C SER A 84 17.27 14.76 6.99
N LEU A 85 17.70 13.50 6.80
CA LEU A 85 18.67 13.16 5.78
C LEU A 85 18.08 13.31 4.37
N ALA A 86 16.85 12.85 4.14
CA ALA A 86 16.17 13.02 2.87
C ALA A 86 16.04 14.50 2.48
N PHE A 87 15.76 15.39 3.43
CA PHE A 87 15.71 16.84 3.20
C PHE A 87 17.06 17.44 2.82
N LYS A 88 18.17 16.86 3.33
CA LYS A 88 19.53 17.31 2.97
C LYS A 88 19.94 16.83 1.58
N ILE A 89 19.53 15.63 1.19
CA ILE A 89 19.83 15.04 -0.12
C ILE A 89 18.99 15.74 -1.20
N ASP A 90 17.70 15.94 -0.94
CA ASP A 90 16.80 16.63 -1.85
C ASP A 90 16.33 17.96 -1.28
N THR A 91 17.17 18.96 -1.52
CA THR A 91 16.94 20.35 -1.11
C THR A 91 15.84 21.06 -1.90
N LYS A 92 15.37 20.46 -3.00
CA LYS A 92 14.30 21.03 -3.84
C LYS A 92 12.92 20.56 -3.41
N SER A 93 12.83 19.39 -2.78
CA SER A 93 11.55 18.86 -2.29
C SER A 93 10.98 19.69 -1.15
N ASP A 94 9.68 19.95 -1.20
CA ASP A 94 8.95 20.53 -0.08
C ASP A 94 8.93 19.52 1.06
N LYS A 95 9.45 19.92 2.23
CA LYS A 95 9.58 19.05 3.39
C LYS A 95 8.22 18.65 3.96
N ALA A 96 7.25 19.56 3.95
CA ALA A 96 5.89 19.28 4.41
C ALA A 96 5.23 18.25 3.50
N ALA A 97 5.36 18.41 2.18
CA ALA A 97 4.91 17.44 1.20
C ALA A 97 5.54 16.06 1.43
N ARG A 98 6.85 16.01 1.72
CA ARG A 98 7.57 14.75 1.96
C ARG A 98 7.14 14.04 3.24
N VAL A 99 6.95 14.76 4.34
CA VAL A 99 6.45 14.15 5.59
C VAL A 99 5.03 13.62 5.38
N LEU A 100 4.16 14.43 4.76
CA LEU A 100 2.79 14.05 4.47
C LEU A 100 2.72 12.82 3.55
N SER A 101 3.55 12.77 2.50
CA SER A 101 3.57 11.63 1.58
C SER A 101 3.98 10.33 2.27
N VAL A 102 4.99 10.38 3.15
CA VAL A 102 5.42 9.21 3.93
C VAL A 102 4.33 8.80 4.91
N LEU A 103 3.73 9.75 5.63
CA LEU A 103 2.65 9.45 6.58
C LEU A 103 1.46 8.76 5.88
N ILE A 104 1.03 9.27 4.72
CA ILE A 104 -0.08 8.68 3.96
C ILE A 104 0.30 7.30 3.41
N HIS A 105 1.54 7.11 2.94
CA HIS A 105 2.03 5.80 2.51
C HIS A 105 1.93 4.77 3.64
N GLU A 106 2.47 5.08 4.83
CA GLU A 106 2.39 4.17 5.97
C GLU A 106 0.95 3.95 6.45
N GLN A 107 0.08 4.97 6.31
CA GLN A 107 -1.33 4.83 6.63
C GLN A 107 -2.06 3.91 5.64
N VAL A 108 -1.64 3.83 4.37
CA VAL A 108 -2.17 2.83 3.44
C VAL A 108 -1.77 1.41 3.85
N HIS A 109 -0.54 1.21 4.34
CA HIS A 109 -0.16 -0.08 4.95
C HIS A 109 -1.04 -0.40 6.16
N ALA A 110 -1.32 0.59 7.02
CA ALA A 110 -2.23 0.41 8.14
C ALA A 110 -3.66 0.06 7.70
N PHE A 111 -4.15 0.74 6.66
CA PHE A 111 -5.46 0.51 6.05
C PHE A 111 -5.59 -0.93 5.50
N GLY A 112 -4.52 -1.48 4.92
CA GLY A 112 -4.46 -2.86 4.44
C GLY A 112 -4.15 -3.92 5.50
N GLY A 113 -3.70 -3.53 6.69
CA GLY A 113 -3.43 -4.44 7.80
C GLY A 113 -4.74 -4.97 8.40
N THR A 114 -5.00 -6.27 8.30
CA THR A 114 -6.23 -6.86 8.84
C THR A 114 -6.26 -6.82 10.38
N LYS A 115 -7.38 -6.40 10.98
CA LYS A 115 -7.60 -6.37 12.44
C LYS A 115 -7.47 -7.74 13.12
N ASP A 116 -7.75 -8.83 12.40
CA ASP A 116 -7.84 -10.19 12.93
C ASP A 116 -6.52 -10.97 12.94
N SER A 117 -5.39 -10.35 12.59
CA SER A 117 -4.06 -10.99 12.66
C SER A 117 -3.52 -11.13 14.10
N VAL A 118 -4.22 -10.62 15.11
CA VAL A 118 -3.87 -10.75 16.54
C VAL A 118 -5.09 -11.22 17.32
N HIS A 119 -5.30 -12.54 17.37
CA HIS A 119 -6.16 -13.15 18.39
C HIS A 119 -5.30 -13.98 19.35
N ASP A 120 -5.34 -13.53 20.62
CA ASP A 120 -5.06 -14.23 21.88
C ASP A 120 -3.77 -13.84 22.64
N GLU A 121 -3.90 -12.89 23.58
CA GLU A 121 -2.84 -12.36 24.45
C GLU A 121 -2.43 -13.33 25.58
N ASP A 122 -3.24 -14.31 25.96
CA ASP A 122 -2.87 -15.28 27.01
C ASP A 122 -2.07 -16.48 26.47
N ALA A 123 -1.97 -16.62 25.14
CA ALA A 123 -1.08 -17.57 24.49
C ALA A 123 0.36 -17.03 24.34
N LEU A 124 0.57 -15.72 24.49
CA LEU A 124 1.75 -14.95 24.03
C LEU A 124 3.11 -15.56 24.43
N LEU A 125 3.24 -16.15 25.62
CA LEU A 125 4.53 -16.71 26.07
C LEU A 125 4.83 -18.15 25.56
N GLY A 126 3.80 -18.96 25.26
CA GLY A 126 3.98 -20.27 24.59
C GLY A 126 3.98 -20.17 23.05
N PHE A 127 3.47 -19.05 22.54
CA PHE A 127 3.10 -18.83 21.14
C PHE A 127 4.15 -18.09 20.33
N LEU A 128 5.02 -17.30 20.98
CA LEU A 128 6.17 -16.67 20.33
C LEU A 128 7.17 -17.70 19.76
N GLN A 129 7.12 -18.97 20.20
CA GLN A 129 7.91 -20.06 19.61
C GLN A 129 7.22 -20.77 18.43
N GLU A 130 5.90 -20.70 18.29
CA GLU A 130 5.16 -21.46 17.26
C GLU A 130 4.39 -20.62 16.22
N ARG A 131 4.14 -19.32 16.44
CA ARG A 131 3.16 -18.52 15.66
C ARG A 131 3.77 -17.38 14.81
N TRP A 132 4.96 -17.58 14.24
CA TRP A 132 5.27 -17.00 12.90
C TRP A 132 4.46 -17.72 11.79
N LYS A 133 3.15 -17.90 12.00
CA LYS A 133 2.24 -18.47 11.00
C LYS A 133 1.53 -17.27 10.36
N THR A 134 2.17 -16.73 9.31
CA THR A 134 1.65 -15.78 8.32
C THR A 134 1.05 -14.48 8.87
N ALA A 135 1.91 -13.49 9.13
CA ALA A 135 1.45 -12.10 9.02
C ALA A 135 1.20 -11.83 7.52
N GLN A 136 -0.04 -11.47 7.18
CA GLN A 136 -0.42 -11.05 5.84
C GLN A 136 -0.69 -9.55 5.85
N SER A 137 -0.04 -8.83 4.95
CA SER A 137 -0.33 -7.43 4.63
C SER A 137 -0.61 -7.41 3.13
N GLY A 138 -1.89 -7.32 2.76
CA GLY A 138 -2.33 -7.51 1.38
C GLY A 138 -1.84 -8.80 0.75
N PHE A 139 -1.22 -8.71 -0.43
CA PHE A 139 -0.76 -9.87 -1.21
C PHE A 139 0.56 -10.49 -0.69
N LEU A 140 1.07 -10.05 0.46
CA LEU A 140 2.29 -10.58 1.06
C LEU A 140 1.99 -11.82 1.91
N GLU A 141 2.57 -12.96 1.56
CA GLU A 141 2.59 -14.14 2.43
C GLU A 141 3.96 -14.26 3.13
N ILE A 142 4.00 -14.04 4.44
CA ILE A 142 5.22 -14.26 5.24
C ILE A 142 5.19 -15.69 5.80
N SER A 143 5.80 -16.64 5.09
CA SER A 143 5.96 -18.04 5.54
C SER A 143 7.26 -18.26 6.35
N LYS A 144 7.25 -19.19 7.33
CA LYS A 144 8.42 -19.51 8.17
C LYS A 144 9.65 -19.93 7.35
N PRO A 145 10.88 -19.54 7.75
CA PRO A 145 12.09 -20.17 7.22
C PRO A 145 12.27 -21.56 7.85
N THR A 146 12.24 -22.63 7.05
CA THR A 146 12.58 -23.99 7.52
C THR A 146 14.07 -24.31 7.43
N SER A 147 14.90 -23.45 6.84
CA SER A 147 16.36 -23.59 6.87
C SER A 147 17.05 -22.32 6.38
N PHE A 148 18.16 -21.94 7.03
CA PHE A 148 19.07 -20.86 6.66
C PHE A 148 19.84 -21.16 5.35
N SER A 149 19.14 -21.36 4.23
CA SER A 149 19.74 -21.36 2.90
C SER A 149 19.36 -20.07 2.17
N VAL A 150 20.40 -19.36 1.73
CA VAL A 150 20.39 -18.13 0.94
C VAL A 150 19.57 -18.32 -0.34
N LYS A 151 18.31 -17.91 -0.28
CA LYS A 151 17.43 -17.38 -1.33
C LYS A 151 16.09 -17.31 -0.66
N ASP A 152 15.76 -16.15 -0.13
CA ASP A 152 14.57 -16.02 0.67
C ASP A 152 13.32 -15.94 -0.23
N PRO A 153 12.46 -16.98 -0.30
CA PRO A 153 11.19 -16.87 -1.01
C PRO A 153 10.18 -15.94 -0.31
N ARG A 154 10.50 -15.39 0.88
CA ARG A 154 9.61 -14.59 1.76
C ARG A 154 9.17 -13.23 1.21
N GLU A 155 9.43 -12.90 -0.06
CA GLU A 155 9.04 -11.59 -0.62
C GLU A 155 8.37 -11.67 -1.99
N LYS A 156 7.66 -12.76 -2.31
CA LYS A 156 6.82 -12.76 -3.52
C LYS A 156 5.87 -11.56 -3.45
N PHE A 157 5.78 -10.80 -4.54
CA PHE A 157 4.94 -9.61 -4.68
C PHE A 157 5.27 -8.42 -3.77
N ARG A 158 6.41 -8.38 -3.05
CA ARG A 158 6.74 -7.20 -2.22
C ARG A 158 6.72 -5.91 -3.04
N TRP A 159 7.39 -5.90 -4.19
CA TRP A 159 7.38 -4.74 -5.08
C TRP A 159 5.97 -4.41 -5.57
N PHE A 160 5.16 -5.40 -5.91
CA PHE A 160 3.77 -5.16 -6.30
C PHE A 160 2.95 -4.53 -5.16
N ASN A 161 3.09 -5.02 -3.93
CA ASN A 161 2.44 -4.46 -2.75
C ASN A 161 2.85 -3.02 -2.50
N GLU A 162 4.15 -2.71 -2.53
CA GLU A 162 4.62 -1.33 -2.41
C GLU A 162 4.09 -0.46 -3.56
N GLY A 163 3.95 -1.00 -4.77
CA GLY A 163 3.32 -0.31 -5.90
C GLY A 163 1.84 -0.03 -5.67
N MET A 164 1.10 -0.97 -5.06
CA MET A 164 -0.31 -0.81 -4.71
C MET A 164 -0.46 0.27 -3.64
N VAL A 165 0.41 0.22 -2.62
CA VAL A 165 0.47 1.21 -1.54
C VAL A 165 0.80 2.58 -2.10
N ASP A 166 1.83 2.73 -2.94
CA ASP A 166 2.22 4.01 -3.53
C ASP A 166 1.14 4.58 -4.46
N GLU A 167 0.49 3.75 -5.29
CA GLU A 167 -0.59 4.22 -6.15
C GLU A 167 -1.78 4.72 -5.32
N PHE A 168 -2.17 3.98 -4.29
CA PHE A 168 -3.28 4.36 -3.43
C PHE A 168 -2.95 5.59 -2.57
N ALA A 169 -1.75 5.62 -1.99
CA ALA A 169 -1.25 6.75 -1.20
C ALA A 169 -1.22 8.03 -2.03
N SER A 170 -0.85 7.94 -3.31
CA SER A 170 -0.88 9.09 -4.21
C SER A 170 -2.30 9.62 -4.46
N GLN A 171 -3.30 8.75 -4.57
CA GLN A 171 -4.70 9.19 -4.75
C GLN A 171 -5.22 9.88 -3.50
N ILE A 172 -4.96 9.29 -2.32
CA ILE A 172 -5.33 9.88 -1.03
C ILE A 172 -4.62 11.21 -0.82
N TYR A 173 -3.31 11.28 -1.08
CA TYR A 173 -2.52 12.50 -0.95
C TYR A 173 -3.03 13.63 -1.85
N THR A 174 -3.31 13.33 -3.13
CA THR A 174 -3.81 14.32 -4.09
C THR A 174 -5.16 14.87 -3.63
N GLU A 175 -6.06 13.99 -3.23
CA GLU A 175 -7.40 14.37 -2.78
C GLU A 175 -7.35 15.10 -1.42
N TYR A 176 -6.45 14.70 -0.52
CA TYR A 176 -6.22 15.38 0.75
C TYR A 176 -5.75 16.82 0.53
N LEU A 177 -4.73 17.06 -0.29
CA LEU A 177 -4.26 18.43 -0.56
C LEU A 177 -5.31 19.30 -1.27
N ARG A 178 -6.22 18.69 -2.03
CA ARG A 178 -7.34 19.39 -2.66
C ARG A 178 -8.37 19.88 -1.62
N ARG A 179 -8.60 19.12 -0.55
CA ARG A 179 -9.58 19.43 0.52
C ARG A 179 -8.98 20.22 1.67
N GLU A 180 -7.75 19.91 2.04
CA GLU A 180 -7.00 20.48 3.16
C GLU A 180 -5.67 21.06 2.66
N PRO A 181 -5.67 22.21 1.95
CA PRO A 181 -4.43 22.83 1.51
C PRO A 181 -3.53 23.17 2.71
N MET A 182 -2.36 22.52 2.79
CA MET A 182 -1.39 22.75 3.86
C MET A 182 -0.32 23.72 3.39
N SER A 183 -0.16 24.87 4.04
CA SER A 183 0.99 25.76 3.77
C SER A 183 2.28 25.17 4.37
N PRO A 184 3.42 25.17 3.65
CA PRO A 184 3.70 25.82 2.37
C PRO A 184 3.52 24.93 1.13
N ILE A 185 2.89 23.76 1.25
CA ILE A 185 2.69 22.84 0.12
C ILE A 185 1.87 23.53 -0.95
N ASP A 186 2.51 23.80 -2.08
CA ASP A 186 1.84 24.24 -3.31
C ASP A 186 1.24 22.98 -3.97
N PRO A 187 -0.10 22.81 -3.97
CA PRO A 187 -0.72 21.61 -4.52
C PRO A 187 -0.39 21.46 -6.01
N GLU A 188 -0.33 22.53 -6.79
CA GLU A 188 -0.06 22.45 -8.23
C GLU A 188 1.37 21.97 -8.52
N LYS A 189 2.33 22.29 -7.65
CA LYS A 189 3.73 21.85 -7.79
C LYS A 189 4.04 20.52 -7.13
N ASN A 190 3.20 20.09 -6.18
CA ASN A 190 3.41 18.88 -5.40
C ASN A 190 2.29 17.86 -5.60
N MET A 191 1.43 18.03 -6.61
CA MET A 191 0.40 17.05 -7.00
C MET A 191 1.03 15.69 -7.37
N ASP A 192 2.27 15.71 -7.86
CA ASP A 192 3.05 14.50 -8.05
C ASP A 192 3.53 13.98 -6.70
N PHE A 193 2.75 13.06 -6.13
CA PHE A 193 3.17 12.24 -5.00
C PHE A 193 4.56 11.66 -5.30
N ARG A 194 5.53 11.97 -4.44
CA ARG A 194 6.92 11.59 -4.68
C ARG A 194 7.09 10.08 -4.55
N GLU A 195 7.17 9.42 -5.70
CA GLU A 195 7.19 7.96 -5.85
C GLU A 195 8.42 7.36 -5.16
N ALA A 196 8.20 6.51 -4.15
CA ALA A 196 9.26 5.68 -3.60
C ALA A 196 9.52 4.50 -4.54
N TYR A 197 8.48 4.04 -5.24
CA TYR A 197 8.49 2.87 -6.12
C TYR A 197 7.86 3.16 -7.51
N PRO A 198 8.45 4.07 -8.31
CA PRO A 198 7.89 4.49 -9.61
C PRO A 198 7.60 3.32 -10.55
N LEU A 199 8.49 2.32 -10.58
CA LEU A 199 8.34 1.12 -11.40
C LEU A 199 7.24 0.19 -10.91
N ALA A 200 7.12 0.02 -9.59
CA ALA A 200 6.08 -0.81 -9.01
C ALA A 200 4.69 -0.21 -9.26
N ARG A 201 4.58 1.10 -9.10
CA ARG A 201 3.37 1.86 -9.37
C ARG A 201 2.96 1.79 -10.85
N LEU A 202 3.92 1.99 -11.76
CA LEU A 202 3.70 1.83 -13.19
C LEU A 202 3.21 0.42 -13.51
N PHE A 203 3.78 -0.60 -12.86
CA PHE A 203 3.33 -1.97 -13.00
C PHE A 203 1.86 -2.14 -12.56
N VAL A 204 1.49 -1.67 -11.37
CA VAL A 204 0.10 -1.72 -10.88
C VAL A 204 -0.88 -1.05 -11.84
N ARG A 205 -0.53 0.13 -12.35
CA ARG A 205 -1.34 0.84 -13.36
C ARG A 205 -1.48 0.04 -14.65
N SER A 206 -0.37 -0.52 -15.14
CA SER A 206 -0.37 -1.33 -16.36
C SER A 206 -1.25 -2.58 -16.20
N LEU A 207 -1.19 -3.24 -15.03
CA LEU A 207 -2.06 -4.37 -14.72
C LEU A 207 -3.53 -3.95 -14.71
N ARG A 208 -3.88 -2.86 -14.02
CA ARG A 208 -5.24 -2.29 -14.00
C ARG A 208 -5.74 -1.99 -15.42
N ASP A 209 -4.96 -1.24 -16.20
CA ASP A 209 -5.34 -0.79 -17.53
C ASP A 209 -5.50 -1.99 -18.47
N THR A 210 -4.62 -2.98 -18.36
CA THR A 210 -4.74 -4.20 -19.14
C THR A 210 -6.00 -4.99 -18.79
N ILE A 211 -6.27 -5.22 -17.50
CA ILE A 211 -7.51 -5.89 -17.07
C ILE A 211 -8.70 -5.11 -17.59
N SER A 212 -8.67 -3.77 -17.51
CA SER A 212 -9.74 -2.90 -18.02
C SER A 212 -9.96 -3.04 -19.53
N GLU A 213 -8.90 -2.89 -20.33
CA GLU A 213 -8.94 -3.00 -21.80
C GLU A 213 -9.48 -4.36 -22.24
N GLU A 214 -9.03 -5.43 -21.59
CA GLU A 214 -9.36 -6.79 -21.96
C GLU A 214 -10.75 -7.23 -21.43
N SER A 215 -11.19 -6.68 -20.31
CA SER A 215 -12.51 -6.96 -19.72
C SER A 215 -13.65 -6.11 -20.26
N GLY A 216 -13.35 -4.90 -20.71
CA GLY A 216 -14.34 -3.83 -20.91
C GLY A 216 -14.86 -3.20 -19.60
N VAL A 217 -14.30 -3.54 -18.44
CA VAL A 217 -14.58 -2.90 -17.15
C VAL A 217 -13.83 -1.58 -17.07
N PRO A 218 -14.44 -0.49 -16.57
CA PRO A 218 -13.74 0.76 -16.35
C PRO A 218 -12.50 0.59 -15.44
N PRO A 219 -11.35 1.23 -15.74
CA PRO A 219 -10.13 1.10 -14.93
C PRO A 219 -10.35 1.38 -13.44
N GLU A 220 -11.26 2.29 -13.12
CA GLU A 220 -11.60 2.67 -11.74
C GLU A 220 -12.24 1.51 -10.97
N VAL A 221 -13.09 0.73 -11.63
CA VAL A 221 -13.73 -0.44 -11.01
C VAL A 221 -12.71 -1.57 -10.82
N VAL A 222 -11.80 -1.75 -11.77
CA VAL A 222 -10.67 -2.69 -11.62
C VAL A 222 -9.80 -2.28 -10.43
N TRP A 223 -9.48 -0.98 -10.32
CA TRP A 223 -8.69 -0.45 -9.22
C TRP A 223 -9.35 -0.66 -7.85
N GLN A 224 -10.65 -0.40 -7.75
CA GLN A 224 -11.44 -0.67 -6.54
C GLN A 224 -11.39 -2.14 -6.14
N ALA A 225 -11.51 -3.05 -7.11
CA ALA A 225 -11.39 -4.48 -6.86
C ALA A 225 -9.98 -4.87 -6.36
N LEU A 226 -8.92 -4.30 -6.94
CA LEU A 226 -7.54 -4.54 -6.48
C LEU A 226 -7.30 -4.03 -5.05
N ILE A 227 -7.82 -2.85 -4.69
CA ILE A 227 -7.76 -2.33 -3.32
C ILE A 227 -8.52 -3.26 -2.37
N ARG A 228 -9.73 -3.72 -2.75
CA ARG A 228 -10.51 -4.65 -1.91
C ARG A 228 -9.74 -5.94 -1.65
N LEU A 229 -9.15 -6.54 -2.68
CA LEU A 229 -8.31 -7.74 -2.53
C LEU A 229 -7.12 -7.48 -1.60
N TYR A 230 -6.48 -6.31 -1.73
CA TYR A 230 -5.39 -5.89 -0.84
C TYR A 230 -5.86 -5.78 0.62
N VAL A 231 -6.99 -5.14 0.91
CA VAL A 231 -7.47 -4.98 2.30
C VAL A 231 -8.00 -6.29 2.89
N GLU A 232 -8.62 -7.14 2.07
CA GLU A 232 -9.08 -8.45 2.50
C GLU A 232 -7.93 -9.45 2.72
N GLY A 233 -6.68 -9.05 2.44
CA GLY A 233 -5.50 -9.91 2.60
C GLY A 233 -5.46 -11.09 1.65
N ARG A 234 -6.21 -11.02 0.53
CA ARG A 234 -6.27 -12.11 -0.44
C ARG A 234 -4.96 -12.20 -1.21
N SER A 235 -4.41 -13.40 -1.30
CA SER A 235 -3.17 -13.64 -2.04
C SER A 235 -3.45 -13.99 -3.50
N PHE A 236 -2.61 -13.51 -4.43
CA PHE A 236 -2.60 -13.99 -5.82
C PHE A 236 -2.17 -15.46 -5.94
N LEU A 237 -1.66 -16.06 -4.87
CA LEU A 237 -1.35 -17.48 -4.81
C LEU A 237 -2.54 -18.36 -4.41
N GLU A 238 -3.64 -17.76 -3.93
CA GLU A 238 -4.87 -18.53 -3.69
C GLU A 238 -5.38 -19.09 -5.01
N GLU A 239 -5.65 -20.40 -5.08
CA GLU A 239 -6.03 -21.09 -6.32
C GLU A 239 -7.18 -20.42 -7.07
N GLU A 240 -8.15 -19.87 -6.35
CA GLU A 240 -9.27 -19.12 -6.96
C GLU A 240 -8.79 -17.84 -7.64
N VAL A 241 -7.96 -17.04 -6.96
CA VAL A 241 -7.46 -15.76 -7.49
C VAL A 241 -6.42 -16.00 -8.58
N LYS A 242 -5.52 -16.96 -8.35
CA LYS A 242 -4.52 -17.42 -9.31
C LYS A 242 -5.20 -17.94 -10.57
N GLY A 243 -6.15 -18.86 -10.41
CA GLY A 243 -6.92 -19.44 -11.50
C GLY A 243 -7.66 -18.36 -12.29
N ALA A 244 -8.34 -17.43 -11.62
CA ALA A 244 -9.00 -16.31 -12.28
C ALA A 244 -8.01 -15.40 -13.04
N LEU A 245 -6.81 -15.14 -12.51
CA LEU A 245 -5.79 -14.35 -13.21
C LEU A 245 -5.17 -15.12 -14.39
N GLU A 246 -4.85 -16.39 -14.22
CA GLU A 246 -4.23 -17.22 -15.26
C GLU A 246 -5.21 -17.64 -16.36
N GLU A 247 -6.51 -17.64 -16.06
CA GLU A 247 -7.58 -17.72 -17.05
C GLU A 247 -7.63 -16.49 -17.97
N VAL A 248 -7.27 -15.32 -17.44
CA VAL A 248 -7.23 -14.04 -18.14
C VAL A 248 -5.90 -13.89 -18.88
N PHE A 249 -4.80 -14.26 -18.25
CA PHE A 249 -3.44 -14.04 -18.73
C PHE A 249 -2.80 -15.36 -19.19
N THR A 250 -1.48 -15.42 -19.26
CA THR A 250 -0.78 -16.71 -19.47
C THR A 250 -0.80 -17.52 -18.17
N ASN A 251 -0.81 -18.85 -18.30
CA ASN A 251 -0.80 -19.83 -17.19
C ASN A 251 0.42 -19.73 -16.25
N ASP A 252 1.32 -18.77 -16.47
CA ASP A 252 2.53 -18.52 -15.68
C ASP A 252 2.63 -17.06 -15.22
N LEU A 253 1.60 -16.22 -15.44
CA LEU A 253 1.64 -14.81 -15.06
C LEU A 253 2.02 -14.66 -13.59
N VAL A 254 1.31 -15.34 -12.68
CA VAL A 254 1.49 -15.18 -11.24
C VAL A 254 2.93 -15.57 -10.82
N ASP A 255 3.48 -16.60 -11.44
CA ASP A 255 4.87 -17.02 -11.22
C ASP A 255 5.88 -16.01 -11.78
N ARG A 256 5.61 -15.41 -12.95
CA ARG A 256 6.43 -14.32 -13.52
C ARG A 256 6.37 -13.06 -12.68
N LEU A 257 5.20 -12.70 -12.15
CA LEU A 257 5.00 -11.58 -11.24
C LEU A 257 5.75 -11.78 -9.92
N ALA A 258 5.77 -13.00 -9.39
CA ALA A 258 6.56 -13.33 -8.21
C ALA A 258 8.08 -13.20 -8.47
N GLN A 259 8.54 -13.44 -9.70
CA GLN A 259 9.95 -13.37 -10.09
C GLN A 259 10.45 -11.94 -10.34
N ILE A 260 9.57 -11.02 -10.76
CA ILE A 260 9.87 -9.59 -10.95
C ILE A 260 10.57 -8.98 -9.72
N ASN A 261 10.26 -9.50 -8.53
CA ASN A 261 10.85 -9.09 -7.26
C ASN A 261 12.37 -9.28 -7.16
N SER A 262 12.98 -10.06 -8.06
CA SER A 262 14.38 -10.50 -7.95
C SER A 262 15.36 -9.92 -8.99
N SER A 263 14.87 -9.29 -10.07
CA SER A 263 15.72 -9.02 -11.25
C SER A 263 15.45 -7.72 -12.01
N LEU A 264 14.44 -6.92 -11.66
CA LEU A 264 14.15 -5.71 -12.43
C LEU A 264 15.20 -4.60 -12.20
N THR A 265 16.11 -4.46 -13.15
CA THR A 265 17.05 -3.33 -13.26
C THR A 265 16.59 -2.26 -14.27
N SER A 266 15.49 -2.47 -15.01
CA SER A 266 15.06 -1.54 -16.08
C SER A 266 13.53 -1.47 -16.33
N PRO A 267 12.95 -0.26 -16.48
CA PRO A 267 11.56 -0.04 -16.90
C PRO A 267 11.19 -0.66 -18.27
N ILE A 268 12.16 -0.80 -19.17
CA ILE A 268 11.93 -1.27 -20.55
C ILE A 268 11.69 -2.79 -20.57
N GLU A 269 12.47 -3.54 -19.80
CA GLU A 269 12.33 -5.01 -19.67
C GLU A 269 11.00 -5.36 -19.01
N THR A 270 10.61 -4.57 -18.00
CA THR A 270 9.30 -4.63 -17.35
C THR A 270 8.18 -4.54 -18.39
N THR A 271 8.19 -3.48 -19.21
CA THR A 271 7.16 -3.22 -20.25
C THR A 271 7.14 -4.30 -21.35
N ALA A 272 8.30 -4.85 -21.71
CA ALA A 272 8.42 -5.89 -22.74
C ALA A 272 7.88 -7.24 -22.26
N VAL A 273 8.22 -7.65 -21.04
CA VAL A 273 7.64 -8.82 -20.36
C VAL A 273 6.12 -8.68 -20.29
N PHE A 274 5.61 -7.47 -19.99
CA PHE A 274 4.17 -7.22 -20.01
C PHE A 274 3.54 -7.40 -21.38
N ARG A 275 4.10 -6.81 -22.45
CA ARG A 275 3.53 -7.01 -23.79
C ARG A 275 3.52 -8.46 -24.26
N GLU A 276 4.48 -9.27 -23.80
CA GLU A 276 4.59 -10.68 -24.16
C GLU A 276 3.60 -11.58 -23.41
N VAL A 277 3.30 -11.29 -22.13
CA VAL A 277 2.28 -12.02 -21.34
C VAL A 277 0.87 -11.78 -21.89
N LEU A 278 0.62 -10.64 -22.50
CA LEU A 278 -0.72 -10.16 -22.84
C LEU A 278 -1.18 -10.58 -24.24
N ASN A 279 -1.03 -11.87 -24.58
CA ASN A 279 -1.42 -12.38 -25.89
C ASN A 279 -2.95 -12.37 -26.09
N ARG A 280 -3.43 -11.38 -26.86
CA ARG A 280 -4.77 -10.76 -26.85
C ARG A 280 -5.98 -11.63 -27.23
N GLU A 281 -5.81 -12.78 -27.87
CA GLU A 281 -6.97 -13.53 -28.42
C GLU A 281 -7.67 -14.47 -27.42
N ARG A 282 -6.95 -15.03 -26.45
CA ARG A 282 -7.50 -16.03 -25.51
C ARG A 282 -8.13 -15.36 -24.28
N THR A 283 -7.48 -14.30 -23.82
CA THR A 283 -7.82 -13.37 -22.75
C THR A 283 -9.25 -12.81 -22.86
N ARG A 284 -9.67 -12.40 -24.07
CA ARG A 284 -10.96 -11.71 -24.31
C ARG A 284 -12.24 -12.50 -23.96
N LYS A 285 -12.23 -13.84 -24.05
CA LYS A 285 -13.44 -14.67 -23.85
C LYS A 285 -13.70 -15.02 -22.39
N ILE A 286 -12.66 -15.12 -21.57
CA ILE A 286 -12.77 -15.65 -20.21
C ILE A 286 -13.01 -14.51 -19.20
N ILE A 287 -12.46 -13.33 -19.47
CA ILE A 287 -12.65 -12.15 -18.61
C ILE A 287 -14.12 -11.71 -18.51
N THR A 288 -14.89 -11.85 -19.59
CA THR A 288 -16.33 -11.57 -19.56
C THR A 288 -17.07 -12.40 -18.50
N SER A 289 -16.52 -13.56 -18.10
CA SER A 289 -17.07 -14.43 -17.06
C SER A 289 -16.68 -13.94 -15.65
N VAL A 290 -15.39 -13.74 -15.38
CA VAL A 290 -14.87 -13.36 -14.05
C VAL A 290 -15.37 -11.98 -13.60
N VAL A 291 -15.38 -11.02 -14.52
CA VAL A 291 -15.90 -9.68 -14.24
C VAL A 291 -17.40 -9.70 -13.97
N LYS A 292 -18.16 -10.55 -14.65
CA LYS A 292 -19.59 -10.71 -14.34
C LYS A 292 -19.77 -11.23 -12.92
N THR A 293 -18.93 -12.16 -12.47
CA THR A 293 -18.97 -12.68 -11.10
C THR A 293 -18.68 -11.57 -10.08
N ILE A 294 -17.58 -10.84 -10.23
CA ILE A 294 -17.21 -9.76 -9.30
C ILE A 294 -18.23 -8.60 -9.33
N ALA A 295 -18.71 -8.20 -10.51
CA ALA A 295 -19.71 -7.14 -10.66
C ALA A 295 -21.12 -7.56 -10.20
N GLN A 296 -21.40 -8.87 -10.12
CA GLN A 296 -22.63 -9.39 -9.51
C GLN A 296 -22.56 -9.37 -7.99
N GLU A 297 -21.38 -9.52 -7.40
CA GLU A 297 -21.16 -9.45 -5.94
C GLU A 297 -21.07 -8.01 -5.39
N LEU A 298 -20.85 -7.03 -6.26
CA LEU A 298 -20.80 -5.60 -5.91
C LEU A 298 -22.16 -4.86 -6.07
N LYS A 299 -23.23 -5.57 -6.43
CA LYS A 299 -24.60 -5.05 -6.50
C LYS A 299 -25.45 -5.52 -5.33
#